data_AF-V8C9Y4-F1
#
_entry.id   AF-V8C9Y4-F1
#
_cell.length_a   1.000
_cell.length_b   1.000
_cell.length_c   1.000
_cell.angle_alpha   90.00
_cell.angle_beta   90.00
_cell.angle_gamma   90.00
#
_symmetry.space_group_name_H-M   'P 1'
#
loop_
_entity.id
_entity.type
_entity.pdbx_description
1 polymer ?
#
loop_
_entity_poly.entity_id
_entity_poly.type
_entity_poly.pdbx_seq_one_letter_code
_entity_poly.pdbx_strand_id
1 'polypeptide(L)'
;MINLLILYNPYYQERVIESHLEVLKSSGKVAFGKVRSKLKNSLEVPENPLDLSSLQKELSAQKARDKNAYLQLFLTDYANLYVAKVEQILETLESSSGIIPSYYAQKALSIDVYFIITDLREIVRNDFATLRDKYLAGFRTPDFGGHTYAIYGNSYSYPLKITQKMEVDYFSDENLQNAEADTTQQAVHKKHFLTLFKSVEFLAMQENLAHFVLGETLLYALHPNSFENLVYAELEFRANKNDTAYDFSGVVLRYAKAFEQECRAFVRALIIELAKTHSAVLEIPYEENGHKKQVSDLLQSSTLLGVYGYLLKGELRAHIDKYAKQNPKISSVVKHLVSGIRAIQTLRNPAAHGEKSSINQASDIRNKILGIGQYSLISSIVKTRLEMQKEQER
;
A
#
# COMPACT_ATOMS: atom_id res chain seq x y z
N MET A 1 15.80 -15.15 -12.11
CA MET A 1 14.49 -14.44 -11.98
C MET A 1 13.91 -14.09 -13.35
N ILE A 2 12.58 -13.97 -13.51
CA ILE A 2 11.99 -13.52 -14.80
C ILE A 2 11.96 -11.98 -14.84
N ASN A 3 12.50 -11.39 -15.90
CA ASN A 3 12.54 -9.95 -16.11
C ASN A 3 11.92 -9.57 -17.47
N LEU A 4 11.01 -8.61 -17.46
CA LEU A 4 10.40 -8.03 -18.66
C LEU A 4 10.59 -6.53 -18.72
N LEU A 5 10.65 -5.98 -19.92
CA LEU A 5 10.59 -4.55 -20.18
C LEU A 5 9.30 -4.22 -20.95
N ILE A 6 8.59 -3.18 -20.53
CA ILE A 6 7.48 -2.59 -21.27
C ILE A 6 7.72 -1.09 -21.42
N LEU A 7 7.53 -0.62 -22.66
CA LEU A 7 7.31 0.80 -22.92
C LEU A 7 5.85 1.13 -22.64
N TYR A 8 5.60 1.92 -21.59
CA TYR A 8 4.28 2.50 -21.38
C TYR A 8 4.18 3.81 -22.16
N ASN A 9 2.98 4.13 -22.62
CA ASN A 9 2.79 5.26 -23.52
C ASN A 9 2.01 6.39 -22.80
N PRO A 10 2.66 7.53 -22.50
CA PRO A 10 2.00 8.70 -21.90
C PRO A 10 0.84 9.26 -22.74
N TYR A 11 0.78 8.99 -24.04
CA TYR A 11 -0.38 9.36 -24.86
C TYR A 11 -1.68 8.67 -24.42
N TYR A 12 -1.60 7.46 -23.85
CA TYR A 12 -2.78 6.78 -23.32
C TYR A 12 -3.27 7.43 -22.03
N GLN A 13 -2.37 7.97 -21.22
CA GLN A 13 -2.67 8.71 -20.00
C GLN A 13 -1.41 9.44 -19.56
N GLU A 14 -1.45 10.76 -19.35
CA GLU A 14 -0.27 11.54 -18.98
C GLU A 14 0.35 11.05 -17.67
N ARG A 15 -0.51 10.66 -16.72
CA ARG A 15 -0.15 10.22 -15.37
C ARG A 15 -0.33 8.72 -15.17
N VAL A 16 0.25 7.91 -16.09
CA VAL A 16 0.09 6.44 -16.07
C VAL A 16 0.44 5.88 -14.70
N ILE A 17 1.65 6.19 -14.20
CA ILE A 17 2.18 5.57 -12.99
C ILE A 17 1.42 6.05 -11.76
N GLU A 18 1.03 7.32 -11.68
CA GLU A 18 0.24 7.84 -10.56
C GLU A 18 -1.15 7.20 -10.51
N SER A 19 -1.83 7.04 -11.66
CA SER A 19 -3.12 6.35 -11.70
C SER A 19 -3.03 4.90 -11.22
N HIS A 20 -1.93 4.19 -11.51
CA HIS A 20 -1.73 2.84 -10.96
C HIS A 20 -1.36 2.88 -9.47
N LEU A 21 -0.58 3.87 -9.04
CA LEU A 21 -0.20 4.04 -7.64
C LEU A 21 -1.41 4.33 -6.74
N GLU A 22 -2.37 5.13 -7.21
CA GLU A 22 -3.62 5.40 -6.48
C GLU A 22 -4.41 4.11 -6.21
N VAL A 23 -4.53 3.25 -7.21
CA VAL A 23 -5.20 1.94 -7.07
C VAL A 23 -4.38 1.00 -6.18
N LEU A 24 -3.05 0.98 -6.33
CA LEU A 24 -2.18 0.16 -5.50
C LEU A 24 -2.27 0.55 -4.02
N LYS A 25 -2.35 1.85 -3.70
CA LYS A 25 -2.53 2.35 -2.34
C LYS A 25 -3.88 1.97 -1.74
N SER A 26 -4.95 1.94 -2.53
CA SER A 26 -6.30 1.63 -2.01
C SER A 26 -6.55 0.13 -1.88
N SER A 27 -6.00 -0.67 -2.80
CA SER A 27 -6.35 -2.08 -2.96
C SER A 27 -5.22 -3.06 -2.60
N GLY A 28 -3.99 -2.56 -2.40
CA GLY A 28 -2.80 -3.38 -2.15
C GLY A 28 -2.29 -4.13 -3.39
N LYS A 29 -2.99 -4.03 -4.52
CA LYS A 29 -2.61 -4.55 -5.82
C LYS A 29 -3.22 -3.69 -6.93
N VAL A 30 -2.60 -3.70 -8.11
CA VAL A 30 -3.10 -2.99 -9.29
C VAL A 30 -2.83 -3.81 -10.56
N ALA A 31 -3.76 -3.79 -11.49
CA ALA A 31 -3.61 -4.40 -12.79
C ALA A 31 -3.01 -3.39 -13.78
N PHE A 32 -1.83 -3.71 -14.31
CA PHE A 32 -1.22 -2.98 -15.41
C PHE A 32 -1.53 -3.68 -16.74
N GLY A 33 -2.31 -3.03 -17.60
CA GLY A 33 -2.77 -3.58 -18.86
C GLY A 33 -1.81 -3.27 -20.01
N LYS A 34 -1.37 -4.29 -20.74
CA LYS A 34 -0.70 -4.09 -22.03
C LYS A 34 -1.73 -3.71 -23.08
N VAL A 35 -1.78 -2.42 -23.42
CA VAL A 35 -2.71 -1.90 -24.43
C VAL A 35 -2.38 -2.47 -25.81
N ARG A 36 -3.41 -3.01 -26.47
CA ARG A 36 -3.36 -3.49 -27.86
C ARG A 36 -3.23 -2.29 -28.79
N SER A 37 -2.19 -2.29 -29.63
CA SER A 37 -2.06 -1.28 -30.69
C SER A 37 -3.15 -1.47 -31.74
N LYS A 38 -3.86 -0.38 -32.09
CA LYS A 38 -4.82 -0.39 -33.22
C LYS A 38 -4.14 -0.64 -34.56
N LEU A 39 -2.84 -0.38 -34.67
CA LEU A 39 -2.01 -0.56 -35.87
C LEU A 39 -1.45 -1.99 -36.00
N LYS A 40 -1.65 -2.85 -34.98
CA LYS A 40 -1.11 -4.22 -34.96
C LYS A 40 -1.69 -5.10 -36.07
N ASN A 41 -2.88 -4.76 -36.59
CA ASN A 41 -3.52 -5.47 -37.70
C ASN A 41 -2.96 -5.08 -39.08
N SER A 42 -2.15 -4.02 -39.18
CA SER A 42 -1.61 -3.48 -40.44
C SER A 42 -0.09 -3.51 -40.53
N LEU A 43 0.61 -4.01 -39.51
CA LEU A 43 2.07 -4.10 -39.45
C LEU A 43 2.50 -5.57 -39.50
N GLU A 44 3.69 -5.83 -40.03
CA GLU A 44 4.31 -7.16 -40.02
C GLU A 44 4.33 -7.74 -38.59
N VAL A 45 4.19 -9.07 -38.49
CA VAL A 45 4.25 -9.79 -37.23
C VAL A 45 5.56 -9.42 -36.53
N PRO A 46 5.54 -8.98 -35.27
CA PRO A 46 6.77 -8.59 -34.57
C PRO A 46 7.79 -9.73 -34.62
N GLU A 47 9.07 -9.41 -34.83
CA GLU A 47 10.13 -10.39 -34.64
C GLU A 47 10.07 -10.92 -33.20
N ASN A 48 10.03 -12.24 -33.05
CA ASN A 48 10.01 -12.98 -31.78
C ASN A 48 8.97 -12.44 -30.77
N PRO A 49 7.66 -12.59 -31.03
CA PRO A 49 6.65 -12.19 -30.06
C PRO A 49 6.75 -13.07 -28.81
N LEU A 50 6.76 -12.44 -27.64
CA LEU A 50 6.76 -13.16 -26.38
C LEU A 50 5.46 -13.96 -26.22
N ASP A 51 5.57 -15.27 -26.00
CA ASP A 51 4.44 -16.13 -25.67
C ASP A 51 3.97 -15.88 -24.23
N LEU A 52 2.96 -15.01 -24.10
CA LEU A 52 2.38 -14.61 -22.82
C LEU A 52 1.71 -15.78 -22.09
N SER A 53 1.10 -16.73 -22.82
CA SER A 53 0.43 -17.88 -22.22
C SER A 53 1.45 -18.85 -21.62
N SER A 54 2.59 -19.06 -22.28
CA SER A 54 3.71 -19.83 -21.72
C SER A 54 4.32 -19.12 -20.51
N LEU A 55 4.51 -17.80 -20.57
CA LEU A 55 5.02 -17.02 -19.44
C LEU A 55 4.09 -17.08 -18.22
N GLN A 56 2.78 -16.99 -18.42
CA GLN A 56 1.80 -17.11 -17.34
C GLN A 56 1.90 -18.48 -16.63
N LYS A 57 2.04 -19.56 -17.40
CA LYS A 57 2.24 -20.91 -16.88
C LYS A 57 3.55 -21.03 -16.11
N GLU A 58 4.64 -20.46 -16.63
CA GLU A 58 5.94 -20.45 -15.96
C GLU A 58 5.87 -19.75 -14.60
N LEU A 59 5.30 -18.54 -14.55
CA LEU A 59 5.16 -17.78 -13.29
C LEU A 59 4.27 -18.52 -12.29
N SER A 60 3.18 -19.12 -12.75
CA SER A 60 2.27 -19.90 -11.90
C SER A 60 2.95 -21.15 -11.33
N ALA A 61 3.76 -21.85 -12.14
CA ALA A 61 4.56 -23.00 -11.70
C ALA A 61 5.69 -22.60 -10.73
N GLN A 62 6.25 -21.39 -10.85
CA GLN A 62 7.17 -20.84 -9.86
C GLN A 62 6.45 -20.51 -8.55
N LYS A 63 5.31 -19.80 -8.61
CA LYS A 63 4.45 -19.47 -7.44
C LYS A 63 3.95 -20.70 -6.68
N ALA A 64 3.68 -21.80 -7.38
CA ALA A 64 3.28 -23.07 -6.76
C ALA A 64 4.41 -23.73 -5.95
N ARG A 65 5.68 -23.52 -6.35
CA ARG A 65 6.87 -24.04 -5.65
C ARG A 65 7.35 -23.10 -4.55
N ASP A 66 7.27 -21.80 -4.80
CA ASP A 66 7.63 -20.74 -3.88
C ASP A 66 6.56 -19.65 -3.91
N LYS A 67 5.81 -19.48 -2.82
CA LYS A 67 4.75 -18.47 -2.70
C LYS A 67 5.27 -17.03 -2.88
N ASN A 68 6.57 -16.82 -2.67
CA ASN A 68 7.26 -15.55 -2.84
C ASN A 68 7.83 -15.35 -4.24
N ALA A 69 7.67 -16.29 -5.18
CA ALA A 69 8.14 -16.11 -6.54
C ALA A 69 7.40 -14.97 -7.26
N TYR A 70 8.12 -14.09 -7.93
CA TYR A 70 7.56 -13.00 -8.73
C TYR A 70 8.37 -12.76 -10.00
N LEU A 71 7.75 -12.00 -10.90
CA LEU A 71 8.38 -11.43 -12.08
C LEU A 71 8.68 -9.95 -11.84
N GLN A 72 9.84 -9.48 -12.30
CA GLN A 72 10.17 -8.06 -12.33
C GLN A 72 9.76 -7.46 -13.67
N LEU A 73 8.79 -6.56 -13.65
CA LEU A 73 8.35 -5.83 -14.83
C LEU A 73 8.91 -4.40 -14.81
N PHE A 74 9.89 -4.14 -15.67
CA PHE A 74 10.45 -2.82 -15.91
C PHE A 74 9.49 -2.01 -16.76
N LEU A 75 9.13 -0.83 -16.28
CA LEU A 75 8.21 0.12 -16.92
C LEU A 75 8.97 1.40 -17.24
N THR A 76 9.00 1.80 -18.51
CA THR A 76 9.67 3.03 -18.92
C THR A 76 8.93 3.77 -20.02
N ASP A 77 9.02 5.10 -20.01
CA ASP A 77 8.65 6.01 -21.10
C ASP A 77 9.90 6.70 -21.72
N TYR A 78 11.07 6.12 -21.43
CA TYR A 78 12.41 6.66 -21.65
C TYR A 78 12.83 7.86 -20.80
N ALA A 79 11.92 8.60 -20.16
CA ALA A 79 12.31 9.62 -19.18
C ALA A 79 12.44 9.04 -17.76
N ASN A 80 11.65 8.00 -17.48
CA ASN A 80 11.50 7.39 -16.17
C ASN A 80 11.69 5.87 -16.26
N LEU A 81 12.16 5.27 -15.18
CA LEU A 81 12.27 3.82 -15.04
C LEU A 81 11.73 3.39 -13.68
N TYR A 82 10.74 2.50 -13.71
CA TYR A 82 10.17 1.83 -12.55
C TYR A 82 10.32 0.32 -12.70
N VAL A 83 10.33 -0.38 -11.57
CA VAL A 83 10.24 -1.85 -11.54
C VAL A 83 9.02 -2.21 -10.72
N ALA A 84 8.18 -3.08 -11.28
CA ALA A 84 6.98 -3.60 -10.63
C ALA A 84 7.18 -5.06 -10.23
N LYS A 85 6.72 -5.40 -9.02
CA LYS A 85 6.64 -6.77 -8.51
C LYS A 85 5.34 -7.38 -9.02
N VAL A 86 5.44 -8.28 -9.99
CA VAL A 86 4.29 -8.95 -10.61
C VAL A 86 4.14 -10.35 -10.05
N GLU A 87 2.97 -10.63 -9.49
CA GLU A 87 2.66 -11.95 -8.91
C GLU A 87 1.79 -12.82 -9.79
N GLN A 88 1.08 -12.21 -10.75
CA GLN A 88 0.16 -12.91 -11.62
C GLN A 88 0.04 -12.21 -12.97
N ILE A 89 -0.23 -13.01 -14.01
CA ILE A 89 -0.55 -12.56 -15.36
C ILE A 89 -1.93 -13.11 -15.70
N LEU A 90 -2.81 -12.26 -16.22
CA LEU A 90 -4.20 -12.60 -16.54
C LEU A 90 -4.59 -12.07 -17.93
N GLU A 91 -5.17 -12.91 -18.77
CA GLU A 91 -5.69 -12.49 -20.09
C GLU A 91 -6.96 -11.62 -19.94
N THR A 92 -7.81 -11.94 -18.96
CA THR A 92 -9.06 -11.24 -18.69
C THR A 92 -9.20 -10.90 -17.23
N LEU A 93 -9.79 -9.75 -16.94
CA LEU A 93 -10.07 -9.31 -15.58
C LEU A 93 -11.42 -8.60 -15.55
N GLU A 94 -12.25 -8.89 -14.55
CA GLU A 94 -13.55 -8.26 -14.41
C GLU A 94 -13.39 -6.76 -14.09
N SER A 95 -14.20 -5.93 -14.75
CA SER A 95 -14.21 -4.48 -14.52
C SER A 95 -14.59 -4.10 -13.08
N SER A 96 -15.34 -4.96 -12.39
CA SER A 96 -15.73 -4.85 -10.98
C SER A 96 -14.60 -5.19 -9.99
N SER A 97 -13.44 -5.66 -10.46
CA SER A 97 -12.34 -6.09 -9.59
C SER A 97 -11.76 -4.98 -8.70
N GLY A 98 -12.01 -3.71 -9.04
CA GLY A 98 -11.53 -2.54 -8.29
C GLY A 98 -10.03 -2.28 -8.40
N ILE A 99 -9.29 -3.13 -9.11
CA ILE A 99 -7.83 -3.04 -9.23
C ILE A 99 -7.36 -2.57 -10.61
N ILE A 100 -8.30 -2.26 -11.51
CA ILE A 100 -8.02 -1.73 -12.85
C ILE A 100 -8.12 -0.19 -12.79
N PRO A 101 -7.08 0.55 -13.18
CA PRO A 101 -7.18 1.99 -13.35
C PRO A 101 -8.33 2.40 -14.28
N SER A 102 -9.16 3.34 -13.83
CA SER A 102 -10.41 3.72 -14.51
C SER A 102 -10.20 4.24 -15.93
N TYR A 103 -9.03 4.82 -16.24
CA TYR A 103 -8.73 5.40 -17.54
C TYR A 103 -8.78 4.37 -18.68
N TYR A 104 -8.51 3.08 -18.41
CA TYR A 104 -8.60 2.04 -19.43
C TYR A 104 -10.02 1.94 -19.98
N ALA A 105 -11.03 1.92 -19.11
CA ALA A 105 -12.43 1.89 -19.48
C ALA A 105 -12.89 3.23 -20.08
N GLN A 106 -12.51 4.36 -19.44
CA GLN A 106 -12.90 5.71 -19.90
C GLN A 106 -12.42 6.01 -21.32
N LYS A 107 -11.26 5.48 -21.72
CA LYS A 107 -10.68 5.68 -23.05
C LYS A 107 -10.92 4.50 -24.00
N ALA A 108 -11.76 3.53 -23.61
CA ALA A 108 -12.07 2.33 -24.38
C ALA A 108 -10.82 1.62 -24.91
N LEU A 109 -9.80 1.48 -24.06
CA LEU A 109 -8.54 0.83 -24.43
C LEU A 109 -8.69 -0.69 -24.40
N SER A 110 -8.38 -1.34 -25.52
CA SER A 110 -8.33 -2.80 -25.58
C SER A 110 -7.03 -3.31 -24.95
N ILE A 111 -7.12 -4.28 -24.05
CA ILE A 111 -5.98 -4.84 -23.32
C ILE A 111 -5.69 -6.25 -23.82
N ASP A 112 -4.42 -6.55 -24.10
CA ASP A 112 -3.96 -7.89 -24.47
C ASP A 112 -3.79 -8.79 -23.25
N VAL A 113 -3.22 -8.24 -22.16
CA VAL A 113 -2.96 -8.96 -20.91
C VAL A 113 -2.83 -7.98 -19.75
N TYR A 114 -3.14 -8.44 -18.55
CA TYR A 114 -2.95 -7.72 -17.28
C TYR A 114 -1.82 -8.34 -16.46
N PHE A 115 -0.89 -7.49 -16.02
CA PHE A 115 0.11 -7.81 -15.01
C PHE A 115 -0.40 -7.35 -13.64
N ILE A 116 -0.55 -8.27 -12.69
CA ILE A 116 -1.03 -7.96 -11.34
C ILE A 116 0.17 -7.59 -10.48
N ILE A 117 0.29 -6.29 -10.22
CA ILE A 117 1.37 -5.65 -9.48
C ILE A 117 0.99 -5.56 -8.00
N THR A 118 1.88 -5.97 -7.11
CA THR A 118 1.73 -5.87 -5.64
C THR A 118 2.69 -4.88 -4.98
N ASP A 119 3.78 -4.51 -5.67
CA ASP A 119 4.67 -3.44 -5.25
C ASP A 119 5.29 -2.76 -6.47
N LEU A 120 5.71 -1.51 -6.30
CA LEU A 120 6.28 -0.68 -7.36
C LEU A 120 7.44 0.14 -6.77
N ARG A 121 8.57 0.13 -7.47
CA ARG A 121 9.77 0.87 -7.07
C ARG A 121 10.21 1.81 -8.17
N GLU A 122 10.56 3.03 -7.79
CA GLU A 122 11.19 3.98 -8.69
C GLU A 122 12.70 3.77 -8.72
N ILE A 123 13.27 3.75 -9.93
CA ILE A 123 14.71 3.59 -10.15
C ILE A 123 15.33 4.90 -10.64
N VAL A 124 14.67 5.54 -11.60
CA VAL A 124 15.09 6.84 -12.17
C VAL A 124 13.84 7.65 -12.51
N ARG A 125 13.89 8.95 -12.22
CA ARG A 125 12.85 9.91 -12.60
C ARG A 125 13.45 11.08 -13.35
N ASN A 126 12.92 11.36 -14.55
CA ASN A 126 13.28 12.50 -15.39
C ASN A 126 14.80 12.66 -15.63
N ASP A 127 15.53 11.55 -15.77
CA ASP A 127 16.97 11.56 -16.08
C ASP A 127 17.28 10.53 -17.17
N PHE A 128 17.09 10.97 -18.41
CA PHE A 128 17.32 10.15 -19.60
C PHE A 128 18.75 9.64 -19.71
N ALA A 129 19.75 10.46 -19.33
CA ALA A 129 21.15 10.10 -19.46
C ALA A 129 21.48 8.92 -18.52
N THR A 130 21.11 9.05 -17.23
CA THR A 130 21.30 7.96 -16.27
C THR A 130 20.50 6.72 -16.65
N LEU A 131 19.25 6.89 -17.08
CA LEU A 131 18.40 5.78 -17.52
C LEU A 131 19.04 5.00 -18.67
N ARG A 132 19.52 5.70 -19.71
CA ARG A 132 20.16 5.11 -20.89
C ARG A 132 21.48 4.43 -20.53
N ASP A 133 22.39 5.17 -19.90
CA ASP A 133 23.79 4.76 -19.75
C ASP A 133 24.01 3.75 -18.63
N LYS A 134 23.19 3.81 -17.57
CA LYS A 134 23.34 2.95 -16.39
C LYS A 134 22.39 1.75 -16.40
N TYR A 135 21.11 1.97 -16.68
CA TYR A 135 20.09 0.94 -16.48
C TYR A 135 19.77 0.19 -17.78
N LEU A 136 19.36 0.89 -18.84
CA LEU A 136 19.03 0.24 -20.11
C LEU A 136 20.25 -0.42 -20.76
N ALA A 137 21.43 0.21 -20.72
CA ALA A 137 22.68 -0.42 -21.14
C ALA A 137 23.06 -1.65 -20.30
N GLY A 138 22.44 -1.83 -19.14
CA GLY A 138 22.56 -2.99 -18.26
C GLY A 138 21.71 -4.19 -18.71
N PHE A 139 20.82 -4.04 -19.68
CA PHE A 139 19.95 -5.14 -20.14
C PHE A 139 20.52 -5.84 -21.38
N ARG A 140 20.30 -7.15 -21.45
CA ARG A 140 20.47 -7.96 -22.66
C ARG A 140 19.11 -8.47 -23.13
N THR A 141 19.01 -8.74 -24.43
CA THR A 141 17.79 -9.20 -25.12
C THR A 141 17.98 -10.63 -25.63
N PRO A 142 17.66 -11.66 -24.84
CA PRO A 142 17.94 -13.06 -25.19
C PRO A 142 17.33 -13.48 -26.53
N ASP A 143 16.12 -13.01 -26.81
CA ASP A 143 15.39 -13.34 -28.03
C ASP A 143 15.85 -12.51 -29.25
N PHE A 144 16.84 -11.62 -29.08
CA PHE A 144 17.42 -10.77 -30.14
C PHE A 144 18.95 -10.88 -30.13
N GLY A 145 19.44 -12.12 -30.27
CA GLY A 145 20.89 -12.42 -30.34
C GLY A 145 21.65 -12.24 -29.02
N GLY A 146 20.96 -11.97 -27.91
CA GLY A 146 21.59 -11.73 -26.61
C GLY A 146 22.38 -10.43 -26.53
N HIS A 147 22.13 -9.49 -27.45
CA HIS A 147 22.81 -8.20 -27.51
C HIS A 147 22.40 -7.29 -26.36
N THR A 148 23.16 -6.21 -26.16
CA THR A 148 22.78 -5.15 -25.20
C THR A 148 21.53 -4.44 -25.74
N TYR A 149 20.57 -4.16 -24.86
CA TYR A 149 19.39 -3.39 -25.23
C TYR A 149 19.80 -2.03 -25.81
N ALA A 150 19.19 -1.67 -26.93
CA ALA A 150 19.44 -0.41 -27.63
C ALA A 150 18.12 0.33 -27.84
N ILE A 151 18.06 1.60 -27.48
CA ILE A 151 16.85 2.43 -27.61
C ILE A 151 16.46 2.60 -29.09
N TYR A 152 17.45 2.59 -29.99
CA TYR A 152 17.27 2.83 -31.42
C TYR A 152 17.75 1.64 -32.25
N GLY A 153 17.20 1.54 -33.47
CA GLY A 153 17.70 0.62 -34.49
C GLY A 153 17.28 -0.84 -34.35
N ASN A 154 16.37 -1.17 -33.42
CA ASN A 154 15.83 -2.52 -33.25
C ASN A 154 14.29 -2.52 -33.23
N SER A 155 13.70 -3.55 -33.82
CA SER A 155 12.28 -3.85 -33.95
C SER A 155 11.74 -4.61 -32.74
N TYR A 156 12.01 -4.15 -31.51
CA TYR A 156 11.57 -4.88 -30.31
C TYR A 156 10.05 -5.00 -30.21
N SER A 157 9.60 -6.22 -29.90
CA SER A 157 8.23 -6.50 -29.47
C SER A 157 8.12 -6.36 -27.96
N TYR A 158 7.16 -5.56 -27.48
CA TYR A 158 6.90 -5.40 -26.05
C TYR A 158 5.61 -6.14 -25.65
N PRO A 159 5.58 -6.84 -24.50
CA PRO A 159 6.63 -6.93 -23.47
C PRO A 159 7.87 -7.67 -23.96
N LEU A 160 9.05 -7.12 -23.69
CA LEU A 160 10.33 -7.64 -24.14
C LEU A 160 10.96 -8.46 -23.01
N LYS A 161 11.32 -9.72 -23.27
CA LYS A 161 12.10 -10.51 -22.32
C LYS A 161 13.53 -9.96 -22.25
N ILE A 162 14.00 -9.71 -21.03
CA ILE A 162 15.34 -9.19 -20.79
C ILE A 162 16.07 -10.02 -19.74
N THR A 163 17.40 -9.94 -19.76
CA THR A 163 18.27 -10.37 -18.66
C THR A 163 19.15 -9.20 -18.24
N GLN A 164 19.42 -9.05 -16.96
CA GLN A 164 20.33 -8.00 -16.47
C GLN A 164 21.77 -8.50 -16.53
N LYS A 165 22.72 -7.64 -16.94
CA LYS A 165 24.16 -7.95 -16.96
C LYS A 165 24.70 -8.20 -15.55
N MET A 166 24.18 -7.47 -14.58
CA MET A 166 24.33 -7.73 -13.15
C MET A 166 22.92 -7.98 -12.61
N GLU A 167 22.65 -9.18 -12.12
CA GLU A 167 21.31 -9.52 -11.63
C GLU A 167 21.03 -8.75 -10.33
N VAL A 168 20.02 -7.89 -10.37
CA VAL A 168 19.48 -7.18 -9.22
C VAL A 168 18.03 -7.59 -9.03
N ASP A 169 17.75 -8.07 -7.83
CA ASP A 169 16.39 -8.23 -7.33
C ASP A 169 15.98 -6.96 -6.59
N TYR A 170 15.12 -6.16 -7.20
CA TYR A 170 14.70 -4.86 -6.66
C TYR A 170 13.72 -4.99 -5.48
N PHE A 171 13.27 -6.20 -5.17
CA PHE A 171 12.35 -6.50 -4.08
C PHE A 171 12.91 -7.55 -3.10
N SER A 172 14.17 -7.97 -3.25
CA SER A 172 14.86 -8.70 -2.20
C SER A 172 15.07 -7.73 -1.04
N ASP A 173 14.32 -7.90 0.04
CA ASP A 173 14.62 -7.22 1.30
C ASP A 173 15.89 -7.87 1.89
N GLU A 174 17.04 -7.18 1.84
CA GLU A 174 18.27 -7.59 2.52
C GLU A 174 18.04 -7.80 4.04
N ASN A 175 17.09 -7.07 4.63
CA ASN A 175 16.69 -7.19 6.04
C ASN A 175 16.03 -8.54 6.38
N LEU A 176 15.56 -9.32 5.40
CA LEU A 176 15.02 -10.68 5.62
C LEU A 176 16.10 -11.75 5.71
N GLN A 177 17.29 -11.49 5.13
CA GLN A 177 18.39 -12.45 5.16
C GLN A 177 19.10 -12.48 6.53
N ASN A 178 18.99 -11.40 7.30
CA ASN A 178 19.51 -11.31 8.67
C ASN A 178 18.47 -11.67 9.75
N ALA A 179 17.26 -12.10 9.37
CA ALA A 179 16.20 -12.48 10.29
C ALA A 179 16.30 -13.94 10.79
N GLU A 180 17.49 -14.54 10.74
CA GLU A 180 17.82 -15.72 11.53
C GLU A 180 18.17 -15.28 12.97
N ALA A 181 17.17 -15.25 13.87
CA ALA A 181 17.34 -15.53 15.30
C ALA A 181 16.08 -15.32 16.18
N ASP A 182 15.00 -14.67 15.71
CA ASP A 182 13.85 -14.38 16.60
C ASP A 182 12.49 -14.76 15.98
N THR A 183 12.07 -15.99 16.24
CA THR A 183 10.99 -16.77 15.61
C THR A 183 9.55 -16.31 15.93
N THR A 184 9.26 -15.01 16.09
CA THR A 184 7.87 -14.55 16.38
C THR A 184 7.36 -13.38 15.54
N GLN A 185 8.19 -12.75 14.71
CA GLN A 185 7.77 -11.63 13.89
C GLN A 185 7.70 -12.03 12.42
N GLN A 186 6.47 -12.09 11.88
CA GLN A 186 6.27 -12.14 10.43
C GLN A 186 6.83 -10.83 9.89
N ALA A 187 7.88 -10.92 9.09
CA ALA A 187 8.49 -9.76 8.51
C ALA A 187 7.50 -9.13 7.52
N VAL A 188 7.09 -7.90 7.84
CA VAL A 188 6.26 -7.11 6.93
C VAL A 188 7.21 -6.57 5.88
N HIS A 189 7.04 -7.03 4.63
CA HIS A 189 7.83 -6.55 3.50
C HIS A 189 7.75 -5.03 3.37
N LYS A 190 8.90 -4.42 3.08
CA LYS A 190 8.95 -3.00 2.74
C LYS A 190 8.08 -2.76 1.51
N LYS A 191 7.12 -1.84 1.64
CA LYS A 191 6.23 -1.43 0.55
C LYS A 191 6.84 -0.24 -0.18
N HIS A 192 7.60 -0.50 -1.24
CA HIS A 192 8.32 0.51 -2.00
C HIS A 192 7.39 1.54 -2.65
N PHE A 193 6.16 1.14 -2.97
CA PHE A 193 5.19 2.05 -3.56
C PHE A 193 4.84 3.24 -2.65
N LEU A 194 5.04 3.13 -1.33
CA LEU A 194 4.79 4.23 -0.39
C LEU A 194 5.79 5.38 -0.55
N THR A 195 6.97 5.11 -1.11
CA THR A 195 8.04 6.09 -1.30
C THR A 195 8.08 6.70 -2.70
N LEU A 196 7.22 6.25 -3.61
CA LEU A 196 7.11 6.84 -4.96
C LEU A 196 6.71 8.32 -4.88
N PHE A 197 7.36 9.15 -5.70
CA PHE A 197 7.09 10.59 -5.82
C PHE A 197 7.39 11.41 -4.57
N LYS A 198 8.12 10.86 -3.60
CA LYS A 198 8.44 11.53 -2.34
C LYS A 198 9.75 12.30 -2.42
N SER A 199 9.83 13.39 -1.65
CA SER A 199 11.04 14.20 -1.53
C SER A 199 12.05 13.57 -0.57
N VAL A 200 13.29 14.04 -0.60
CA VAL A 200 14.35 13.56 0.31
C VAL A 200 13.97 13.77 1.78
N GLU A 201 13.32 14.90 2.11
CA GLU A 201 12.87 15.21 3.47
C GLU A 201 11.79 14.23 3.95
N PHE A 202 10.88 13.84 3.06
CA PHE A 202 9.88 12.83 3.36
C PHE A 202 10.53 11.48 3.67
N LEU A 203 11.50 11.05 2.85
CA LEU A 203 12.21 9.79 3.05
C LEU A 203 13.01 9.80 4.36
N ALA A 204 13.71 10.89 4.66
CA ALA A 204 14.44 11.03 5.91
C ALA A 204 13.51 11.04 7.14
N MET A 205 12.33 11.67 7.04
CA MET A 205 11.33 11.62 8.12
C MET A 205 10.75 10.21 8.30
N GLN A 206 10.50 9.52 7.20
CA GLN A 206 10.01 8.15 7.19
C GLN A 206 11.00 7.18 7.86
N GLU A 207 12.30 7.34 7.60
CA GLU A 207 13.36 6.57 8.29
C GLU A 207 13.41 6.90 9.78
N ASN A 208 13.26 8.18 10.16
CA ASN A 208 13.20 8.56 11.58
C ASN A 208 12.02 7.89 12.30
N LEU A 209 10.84 7.83 11.67
CA LEU A 209 9.68 7.16 12.24
C LEU A 209 9.91 5.64 12.35
N ALA A 210 10.57 5.04 11.36
CA ALA A 210 10.96 3.63 11.42
C ALA A 210 11.92 3.36 12.58
N HIS A 211 13.02 4.10 12.68
CA HIS A 211 14.10 3.82 13.63
C HIS A 211 13.74 4.16 15.08
N PHE A 212 13.02 5.25 15.31
CA PHE A 212 12.85 5.80 16.66
C PHE A 212 11.44 5.69 17.24
N VAL A 213 10.43 5.32 16.44
CA VAL A 213 9.03 5.39 16.89
C VAL A 213 8.28 4.07 16.70
N LEU A 214 8.21 3.55 15.47
CA LEU A 214 7.32 2.44 15.13
C LEU A 214 8.06 1.12 14.87
N GLY A 215 9.33 1.15 14.45
CA GLY A 215 9.96 0.01 13.79
C GLY A 215 9.47 -0.16 12.35
N GLU A 216 10.27 -0.79 11.49
CA GLU A 216 9.90 -1.02 10.09
C GLU A 216 8.63 -1.87 9.96
N THR A 217 8.51 -2.92 10.77
CA THR A 217 7.38 -3.86 10.70
C THR A 217 6.04 -3.16 10.91
N LEU A 218 5.91 -2.32 11.94
CA LEU A 218 4.65 -1.61 12.19
C LEU A 218 4.44 -0.48 11.18
N LEU A 219 5.52 0.22 10.79
CA LEU A 219 5.43 1.32 9.83
C LEU A 219 4.89 0.83 8.48
N TYR A 220 5.42 -0.26 7.93
CA TYR A 220 4.96 -0.81 6.65
C TYR A 220 3.64 -1.59 6.76
N ALA A 221 3.19 -1.92 7.97
CA ALA A 221 1.87 -2.49 8.22
C ALA A 221 0.73 -1.46 8.23
N LEU A 222 1.05 -0.16 8.33
CA LEU A 222 0.07 0.91 8.26
C LEU A 222 -0.68 0.90 6.93
N HIS A 223 -1.92 1.39 6.97
CA HIS A 223 -2.63 1.81 5.78
C HIS A 223 -1.82 2.93 5.07
N PRO A 224 -1.74 2.95 3.73
CA PRO A 224 -0.93 3.94 3.00
C PRO A 224 -1.25 5.40 3.36
N ASN A 225 -2.53 5.73 3.54
CA ASN A 225 -2.92 7.07 4.00
C ASN A 225 -2.46 7.37 5.44
N SER A 226 -2.43 6.38 6.33
CA SER A 226 -1.91 6.59 7.69
C SER A 226 -0.41 6.85 7.66
N PHE A 227 0.33 6.04 6.90
CA PHE A 227 1.76 6.21 6.69
C PHE A 227 2.09 7.63 6.19
N GLU A 228 1.45 8.08 5.11
CA GLU A 228 1.71 9.42 4.56
C GLU A 228 1.32 10.52 5.54
N ASN A 229 0.15 10.42 6.18
CA ASN A 229 -0.30 11.44 7.12
C ASN A 229 0.63 11.57 8.33
N LEU A 230 1.16 10.47 8.87
CA LEU A 230 2.13 10.53 9.97
C LEU A 230 3.43 11.21 9.54
N VAL A 231 3.98 10.86 8.37
CA VAL A 231 5.21 11.47 7.88
C VAL A 231 5.02 12.97 7.63
N TYR A 232 3.94 13.37 6.95
CA TYR A 232 3.66 14.79 6.71
C TYR A 232 3.34 15.56 7.99
N ALA A 233 2.64 14.95 8.96
CA ALA A 233 2.37 15.58 10.25
C ALA A 233 3.67 15.86 11.01
N GLU A 234 4.62 14.92 11.02
CA GLU A 234 5.92 15.13 11.66
C GLU A 234 6.77 16.18 10.93
N LEU A 235 6.74 16.22 9.59
CA LEU A 235 7.44 17.26 8.82
C LEU A 235 6.92 18.65 9.19
N GLU A 236 5.60 18.84 9.12
CA GLU A 236 4.93 20.10 9.42
C GLU A 236 5.13 20.50 10.88
N PHE A 237 5.00 19.56 11.82
CA PHE A 237 5.25 19.81 13.24
C PHE A 237 6.70 20.25 13.50
N ARG A 238 7.70 19.55 12.93
CA ARG A 238 9.11 19.88 13.13
C ARG A 238 9.50 21.22 12.53
N ALA A 239 8.94 21.56 11.36
CA ALA A 239 9.22 22.84 10.71
C ALA A 239 8.72 24.04 11.53
N ASN A 240 7.61 23.87 12.27
CA ASN A 240 6.91 24.99 12.91
C ASN A 240 6.92 24.96 14.44
N LYS A 241 7.48 23.93 15.11
CA LYS A 241 7.44 23.77 16.58
C LYS A 241 8.00 24.94 17.41
N ASN A 242 8.77 25.84 16.80
CA ASN A 242 9.33 27.01 17.48
C ASN A 242 8.50 28.29 17.22
N ASP A 243 7.51 28.24 16.34
CA ASP A 243 6.58 29.33 16.07
C ASP A 243 5.31 29.13 16.90
N THR A 244 5.17 29.93 17.96
CA THR A 244 4.02 29.87 18.87
C THR A 244 2.74 30.41 18.25
N ALA A 245 2.82 31.17 17.15
CA ALA A 245 1.67 31.73 16.45
C ALA A 245 1.17 30.84 15.29
N TYR A 246 1.94 29.80 14.93
CA TYR A 246 1.57 28.86 13.89
C TYR A 246 0.28 28.12 14.23
N ASP A 247 -0.59 27.97 13.23
CA ASP A 247 -1.82 27.19 13.35
C ASP A 247 -1.54 25.71 13.05
N PHE A 248 -1.52 24.89 14.10
CA PHE A 248 -1.25 23.45 13.99
C PHE A 248 -2.47 22.62 13.61
N SER A 249 -3.58 23.22 13.18
CA SER A 249 -4.78 22.45 12.79
C SER A 249 -4.48 21.45 11.66
N GLY A 250 -3.57 21.77 10.74
CA GLY A 250 -3.08 20.84 9.72
C GLY A 250 -2.45 19.57 10.33
N VAL A 251 -1.50 19.76 11.25
CA VAL A 251 -0.86 18.68 12.02
C VAL A 251 -1.89 17.83 12.77
N VAL A 252 -2.81 18.45 13.51
CA VAL A 252 -3.85 17.76 14.28
C VAL A 252 -4.72 16.90 13.35
N LEU A 253 -5.15 17.44 12.22
CA LEU A 253 -6.00 16.73 11.27
C LEU A 253 -5.28 15.56 10.59
N ARG A 254 -4.00 15.69 10.24
CA ARG A 254 -3.21 14.59 9.67
C ARG A 254 -3.07 13.44 10.67
N TYR A 255 -2.71 13.75 11.90
CA TYR A 255 -2.64 12.78 12.98
C TYR A 255 -3.97 12.05 13.19
N ALA A 256 -5.06 12.80 13.30
CA ALA A 256 -6.39 12.21 13.46
C ALA A 256 -6.78 11.33 12.27
N LYS A 257 -6.52 11.74 11.02
CA LYS A 257 -6.77 10.92 9.83
C LYS A 257 -6.01 9.60 9.86
N ALA A 258 -4.75 9.60 10.28
CA ALA A 258 -3.99 8.35 10.42
C ALA A 258 -4.62 7.41 11.46
N PHE A 259 -5.00 7.95 12.62
CA PHE A 259 -5.68 7.18 13.65
C PHE A 259 -7.05 6.65 13.20
N GLU A 260 -7.85 7.45 12.50
CA GLU A 260 -9.16 7.06 11.97
C GLU A 260 -9.06 5.85 11.01
N GLN A 261 -8.07 5.87 10.11
CA GLN A 261 -7.85 4.77 9.17
C GLN A 261 -7.39 3.48 9.87
N GLU A 262 -6.45 3.57 10.81
CA GLU A 262 -6.02 2.39 11.56
C GLU A 262 -7.11 1.86 12.50
N CYS A 263 -7.93 2.74 13.08
CA CYS A 263 -9.10 2.35 13.88
C CYS A 263 -10.09 1.55 13.02
N ARG A 264 -10.41 2.02 11.82
CA ARG A 264 -11.26 1.29 10.87
C ARG A 264 -10.68 -0.08 10.54
N ALA A 265 -9.39 -0.14 10.20
CA ALA A 265 -8.74 -1.40 9.85
C ALA A 265 -8.75 -2.39 11.02
N PHE A 266 -8.49 -1.92 12.24
CA PHE A 266 -8.52 -2.73 13.45
C PHE A 266 -9.92 -3.26 13.77
N VAL A 267 -10.94 -2.38 13.76
CA VAL A 267 -12.32 -2.77 14.07
C VAL A 267 -12.84 -3.78 13.05
N ARG A 268 -12.52 -3.61 11.76
CA ARG A 268 -12.86 -4.58 10.72
C ARG A 268 -12.24 -5.96 11.00
N ALA A 269 -10.96 -6.01 11.33
CA ALA A 269 -10.29 -7.26 11.68
C ALA A 269 -10.90 -7.90 12.93
N LEU A 270 -11.20 -7.11 13.96
CA LEU A 270 -11.84 -7.58 15.18
C LEU A 270 -13.24 -8.18 14.89
N ILE A 271 -14.08 -7.50 14.09
CA ILE A 271 -15.41 -8.02 13.72
C ILE A 271 -15.28 -9.38 13.02
N ILE A 272 -14.32 -9.53 12.10
CA ILE A 272 -14.07 -10.79 11.40
C ILE A 272 -13.74 -11.90 12.41
N GLU A 273 -12.85 -11.65 13.37
CA GLU A 273 -12.49 -12.64 14.40
C GLU A 273 -13.69 -12.98 15.31
N LEU A 274 -14.45 -11.98 15.73
CA LEU A 274 -15.65 -12.21 16.55
C LEU A 274 -16.67 -13.06 15.78
N ALA A 275 -16.88 -12.79 14.49
CA ALA A 275 -17.85 -13.48 13.64
C ALA A 275 -17.51 -14.97 13.42
N LYS A 276 -16.23 -15.37 13.48
CA LYS A 276 -15.83 -16.79 13.42
C LYS A 276 -16.41 -17.62 14.57
N THR A 277 -16.51 -17.02 15.75
CA THR A 277 -17.04 -17.70 16.95
C THR A 277 -18.53 -17.48 17.14
N HIS A 278 -19.07 -16.38 16.61
CA HIS A 278 -20.47 -16.03 16.72
C HIS A 278 -20.93 -15.15 15.55
N SER A 279 -21.51 -15.78 14.52
CA SER A 279 -21.92 -15.10 13.29
C SER A 279 -22.95 -13.98 13.50
N ALA A 280 -23.79 -14.07 14.55
CA ALA A 280 -24.79 -13.06 14.86
C ALA A 280 -24.19 -11.67 15.19
N VAL A 281 -22.88 -11.57 15.45
CA VAL A 281 -22.18 -10.28 15.57
C VAL A 281 -22.39 -9.41 14.33
N LEU A 282 -22.52 -10.02 13.14
CA LEU A 282 -22.70 -9.29 11.89
C LEU A 282 -24.08 -8.64 11.77
N GLU A 283 -25.09 -9.20 12.45
CA GLU A 283 -26.49 -8.76 12.39
C GLU A 283 -26.82 -7.68 13.44
N ILE A 284 -25.86 -7.36 14.32
CA ILE A 284 -26.03 -6.35 15.37
C ILE A 284 -26.40 -5.01 14.70
N PRO A 285 -27.58 -4.45 15.03
CA PRO A 285 -28.01 -3.19 14.46
C PRO A 285 -27.30 -2.01 15.13
N TYR A 286 -27.05 -0.97 14.36
CA TYR A 286 -26.66 0.33 14.89
C TYR A 286 -27.24 1.46 14.04
N GLU A 287 -27.21 2.67 14.57
CA GLU A 287 -27.70 3.86 13.87
C GLU A 287 -26.56 4.83 13.60
N GLU A 288 -26.51 5.34 12.37
CA GLU A 288 -25.62 6.43 11.99
C GLU A 288 -26.42 7.46 11.20
N ASN A 289 -26.46 8.70 11.69
CA ASN A 289 -27.17 9.82 11.07
C ASN A 289 -28.65 9.51 10.76
N GLY A 290 -29.37 8.82 11.65
CA GLY A 290 -30.77 8.45 11.43
C GLY A 290 -30.99 7.21 10.56
N HIS A 291 -29.93 6.63 9.99
CA HIS A 291 -30.02 5.42 9.17
C HIS A 291 -29.65 4.17 9.97
N LYS A 292 -30.55 3.19 9.98
CA LYS A 292 -30.28 1.86 10.53
C LYS A 292 -29.31 1.11 9.63
N LYS A 293 -28.26 0.58 10.24
CA LYS A 293 -27.19 -0.21 9.62
C LYS A 293 -26.93 -1.46 10.45
N GLN A 294 -26.15 -2.37 9.90
CA GLN A 294 -25.69 -3.58 10.59
C GLN A 294 -24.18 -3.60 10.65
N VAL A 295 -23.63 -4.26 11.68
CA VAL A 295 -22.18 -4.39 11.85
C VAL A 295 -21.49 -4.97 10.60
N SER A 296 -22.15 -5.81 9.82
CA SER A 296 -21.68 -6.27 8.50
C SER A 296 -21.31 -5.15 7.53
N ASP A 297 -22.01 -4.00 7.59
CA ASP A 297 -21.79 -2.85 6.69
C ASP A 297 -20.40 -2.23 6.92
N LEU A 298 -19.83 -2.37 8.12
CA LEU A 298 -18.49 -1.90 8.48
C LEU A 298 -17.38 -2.69 7.79
N LEU A 299 -17.69 -3.88 7.24
CA LEU A 299 -16.74 -4.66 6.46
C LEU A 299 -16.53 -4.07 5.06
N GLN A 300 -17.47 -3.27 4.56
CA GLN A 300 -17.44 -2.72 3.20
C GLN A 300 -17.32 -1.18 3.19
N SER A 301 -17.92 -0.50 4.17
CA SER A 301 -17.99 0.96 4.22
C SER A 301 -17.22 1.55 5.41
N SER A 302 -16.93 2.85 5.35
CA SER A 302 -16.43 3.61 6.50
C SER A 302 -17.59 4.24 7.27
N THR A 303 -17.39 4.46 8.56
CA THR A 303 -18.35 5.15 9.45
C THR A 303 -17.62 6.25 10.24
N LEU A 304 -18.37 7.10 10.93
CA LEU A 304 -17.82 8.12 11.83
C LEU A 304 -17.04 7.48 12.99
N LEU A 305 -15.93 8.11 13.38
CA LEU A 305 -15.06 7.61 14.47
C LEU A 305 -15.82 7.35 15.79
N GLY A 306 -16.82 8.19 16.09
CA GLY A 306 -17.65 8.05 17.29
C GLY A 306 -18.49 6.78 17.30
N VAL A 307 -18.92 6.28 16.13
CA VAL A 307 -19.71 5.04 16.01
C VAL A 307 -18.87 3.84 16.44
N TYR A 308 -17.57 3.80 16.08
CA TYR A 308 -16.66 2.77 16.59
C TYR A 308 -16.57 2.80 18.12
N GLY A 309 -16.44 3.99 18.72
CA GLY A 309 -16.40 4.14 20.17
C GLY A 309 -17.69 3.67 20.87
N TYR A 310 -18.85 3.92 20.27
CA TYR A 310 -20.15 3.43 20.74
C TYR A 310 -20.23 1.91 20.67
N LEU A 311 -19.96 1.31 19.50
CA LEU A 311 -20.04 -0.13 19.29
C LEU A 311 -19.10 -0.91 20.21
N LEU A 312 -17.84 -0.48 20.32
CA LEU A 312 -16.82 -1.15 21.14
C LEU A 312 -17.13 -1.10 22.64
N LYS A 313 -17.82 -0.05 23.11
CA LYS A 313 -18.22 0.09 24.52
C LYS A 313 -19.56 -0.59 24.81
N GLY A 314 -20.47 -0.63 23.83
CA GLY A 314 -21.82 -1.15 23.96
C GLY A 314 -21.99 -2.49 23.26
N GLU A 315 -22.58 -2.47 22.07
CA GLU A 315 -23.11 -3.66 21.38
C GLU A 315 -22.08 -4.79 21.17
N LEU A 316 -20.81 -4.48 20.92
CA LEU A 316 -19.77 -5.49 20.73
C LEU A 316 -19.14 -5.97 22.04
N ARG A 317 -19.43 -5.33 23.18
CA ARG A 317 -18.66 -5.51 24.42
C ARG A 317 -18.68 -6.95 24.94
N ALA A 318 -19.85 -7.57 24.99
CA ALA A 318 -19.98 -8.95 25.46
C ALA A 318 -19.22 -9.96 24.56
N HIS A 319 -19.23 -9.73 23.25
CA HIS A 319 -18.49 -10.55 22.28
C HIS A 319 -16.98 -10.37 22.44
N ILE A 320 -16.53 -9.13 22.63
CA ILE A 320 -15.13 -8.80 22.91
C ILE A 320 -14.68 -9.45 24.22
N ASP A 321 -15.48 -9.39 25.28
CA ASP A 321 -15.14 -10.01 26.57
C ASP A 321 -15.05 -11.54 26.47
N LYS A 322 -15.92 -12.16 25.66
CA LYS A 322 -15.83 -13.61 25.37
C LYS A 322 -14.54 -13.95 24.61
N TYR A 323 -14.22 -13.21 23.55
CA TYR A 323 -13.00 -13.39 22.77
C TYR A 323 -11.73 -13.14 23.60
N ALA A 324 -11.77 -12.15 24.49
CA ALA A 324 -10.67 -11.80 25.36
C ALA A 324 -10.31 -12.91 26.38
N LYS A 325 -11.19 -13.88 26.65
CA LYS A 325 -10.84 -15.05 27.47
C LYS A 325 -9.73 -15.89 26.83
N GLN A 326 -9.72 -15.96 25.51
CA GLN A 326 -8.67 -16.64 24.72
C GLN A 326 -7.57 -15.67 24.29
N ASN A 327 -7.90 -14.37 24.19
CA ASN A 327 -7.01 -13.30 23.76
C ASN A 327 -6.94 -12.12 24.76
N PRO A 328 -6.32 -12.27 25.95
CA PRO A 328 -6.45 -11.31 27.06
C PRO A 328 -6.07 -9.86 26.72
N LYS A 329 -5.07 -9.69 25.86
CA LYS A 329 -4.58 -8.38 25.37
C LYS A 329 -5.67 -7.54 24.68
N ILE A 330 -6.66 -8.16 24.05
CA ILE A 330 -7.72 -7.46 23.29
C ILE A 330 -8.52 -6.52 24.18
N SER A 331 -8.86 -6.95 25.41
CA SER A 331 -9.67 -6.12 26.32
C SER A 331 -8.96 -4.81 26.68
N SER A 332 -7.64 -4.87 26.91
CA SER A 332 -6.82 -3.70 27.17
C SER A 332 -6.73 -2.79 25.94
N VAL A 333 -6.46 -3.35 24.76
CA VAL A 333 -6.35 -2.59 23.50
C VAL A 333 -7.66 -1.87 23.19
N VAL A 334 -8.81 -2.56 23.29
CA VAL A 334 -10.13 -1.97 23.07
C VAL A 334 -10.43 -0.86 24.09
N LYS A 335 -10.06 -1.05 25.36
CA LYS A 335 -10.24 -0.01 26.39
C LYS A 335 -9.45 1.26 26.05
N HIS A 336 -8.18 1.13 25.68
CA HIS A 336 -7.35 2.26 25.27
C HIS A 336 -7.86 2.89 23.97
N LEU A 337 -8.35 2.08 23.02
CA LEU A 337 -8.94 2.57 21.78
C LEU A 337 -10.19 3.41 22.03
N VAL A 338 -11.13 2.95 22.87
CA VAL A 338 -12.34 3.72 23.23
C VAL A 338 -11.99 5.05 23.91
N SER A 339 -11.00 5.04 24.81
CA SER A 339 -10.52 6.28 25.45
C SER A 339 -9.82 7.20 24.43
N GLY A 340 -9.02 6.62 23.55
CA GLY A 340 -8.31 7.32 22.48
C GLY A 340 -9.27 7.99 21.52
N ILE A 341 -10.31 7.30 21.05
CA ILE A 341 -11.35 7.86 20.17
C ILE A 341 -11.91 9.17 20.75
N ARG A 342 -12.29 9.18 22.03
CA ARG A 342 -12.82 10.39 22.67
C ARG A 342 -11.81 11.52 22.70
N ALA A 343 -10.57 11.22 23.13
CA ALA A 343 -9.52 12.22 23.23
C ALA A 343 -9.12 12.81 21.87
N ILE A 344 -9.10 11.99 20.82
CA ILE A 344 -8.82 12.45 19.46
C ILE A 344 -9.97 13.32 18.94
N GLN A 345 -11.24 12.93 19.17
CA GLN A 345 -12.39 13.74 18.75
C GLN A 345 -12.42 15.13 19.38
N THR A 346 -12.02 15.27 20.65
CA THR A 346 -11.97 16.57 21.33
C THR A 346 -10.94 17.53 20.73
N LEU A 347 -9.89 17.02 20.10
CA LEU A 347 -8.86 17.83 19.43
C LEU A 347 -9.19 18.03 17.94
N ARG A 348 -9.66 16.98 17.27
CA ARG A 348 -9.92 16.96 15.83
C ARG A 348 -11.16 17.75 15.44
N ASN A 349 -12.23 17.71 16.22
CA ASN A 349 -13.49 18.36 15.82
C ASN A 349 -13.36 19.89 15.74
N PRO A 350 -12.81 20.60 16.76
CA PRO A 350 -12.55 22.04 16.65
C PRO A 350 -11.70 22.38 15.43
N ALA A 351 -10.58 21.67 15.23
CA ALA A 351 -9.69 21.87 14.09
C ALA A 351 -10.38 21.67 12.74
N ALA A 352 -11.27 20.67 12.64
CA ALA A 352 -12.06 20.40 11.43
C ALA A 352 -13.14 21.45 11.16
N HIS A 353 -13.61 22.16 12.18
CA HIS A 353 -14.59 23.25 12.08
C HIS A 353 -13.94 24.63 11.93
N GLY A 354 -12.62 24.69 11.70
CA GLY A 354 -11.89 25.91 11.39
C GLY A 354 -11.31 26.64 12.60
N GLU A 355 -11.37 26.05 13.79
CA GLU A 355 -10.66 26.58 14.96
C GLU A 355 -9.16 26.36 14.83
N LYS A 356 -8.35 27.33 15.29
CA LYS A 356 -6.89 27.21 15.29
C LYS A 356 -6.43 26.24 16.37
N SER A 357 -5.41 25.44 16.06
CA SER A 357 -4.80 24.53 17.04
C SER A 357 -3.44 25.07 17.51
N SER A 358 -3.25 25.05 18.82
CA SER A 358 -1.96 25.36 19.45
C SER A 358 -0.95 24.21 19.34
N ILE A 359 0.32 24.52 19.55
CA ILE A 359 1.38 23.52 19.68
C ILE A 359 1.11 22.50 20.80
N ASN A 360 0.44 22.91 21.88
CA ASN A 360 0.10 22.00 22.99
C ASN A 360 -0.93 20.96 22.55
N GLN A 361 -1.96 21.38 21.80
CA GLN A 361 -2.95 20.46 21.22
C GLN A 361 -2.30 19.52 20.20
N ALA A 362 -1.41 20.03 19.35
CA ALA A 362 -0.65 19.26 18.38
C ALA A 362 0.31 18.24 19.05
N SER A 363 0.99 18.66 20.11
CA SER A 363 1.87 17.79 20.91
C SER A 363 1.06 16.73 21.63
N ASP A 364 -0.12 17.07 22.15
CA ASP A 364 -0.97 16.13 22.85
C ASP A 364 -1.47 15.00 21.94
N ILE A 365 -1.99 15.35 20.76
CA ILE A 365 -2.42 14.34 19.77
C ILE A 365 -1.24 13.51 19.26
N ARG A 366 -0.10 14.16 18.96
CA ARG A 366 1.14 13.51 18.54
C ARG A 366 1.59 12.47 19.56
N ASN A 367 1.66 12.85 20.83
CA ASN A 367 2.14 11.98 21.88
C ASN A 367 1.19 10.79 22.09
N LYS A 368 -0.13 10.99 22.00
CA LYS A 368 -1.12 9.90 22.15
C LYS A 368 -1.04 8.89 21.01
N ILE A 369 -0.88 9.38 19.79
CA ILE A 369 -0.83 8.54 18.59
C ILE A 369 0.48 7.77 18.52
N LEU A 370 1.60 8.48 18.66
CA LEU A 370 2.94 7.90 18.52
C LEU A 370 3.45 7.22 19.81
N GLY A 371 2.81 7.45 20.96
CA GLY A 371 3.23 6.88 22.25
C GLY A 371 4.45 7.55 22.85
N ILE A 372 4.57 8.86 22.71
CA ILE A 372 5.73 9.60 23.21
C ILE A 372 5.51 9.90 24.69
N GLY A 373 6.26 9.21 25.55
CA GLY A 373 6.12 9.27 27.00
C GLY A 373 4.84 8.60 27.54
N GLN A 374 4.11 7.85 26.71
CA GLN A 374 2.86 7.18 27.10
C GLN A 374 2.53 6.01 26.16
N TYR A 375 1.40 5.35 26.39
CA TYR A 375 0.90 4.27 25.54
C TYR A 375 0.59 4.75 24.11
N SER A 376 1.17 4.09 23.09
CA SER A 376 0.89 4.38 21.67
C SER A 376 -0.45 3.78 21.24
N LEU A 377 -1.38 4.64 20.82
CA LEU A 377 -2.64 4.18 20.23
C LEU A 377 -2.40 3.42 18.92
N ILE A 378 -1.63 3.99 17.98
CA ILE A 378 -1.41 3.37 16.66
C ILE A 378 -0.63 2.07 16.77
N SER A 379 0.50 2.04 17.49
CA SER A 379 1.32 0.82 17.57
C SER A 379 0.52 -0.33 18.17
N SER A 380 -0.35 -0.06 19.16
CA SER A 380 -1.13 -1.12 19.78
C SER A 380 -2.18 -1.72 18.85
N ILE A 381 -2.94 -0.90 18.11
CA ILE A 381 -4.00 -1.40 17.23
C ILE A 381 -3.42 -2.06 15.99
N VAL A 382 -2.31 -1.54 15.45
CA VAL A 382 -1.62 -2.14 14.29
C VAL A 382 -1.01 -3.47 14.67
N LYS A 383 -0.26 -3.54 15.79
CA LYS A 383 0.34 -4.79 16.27
C LYS A 383 -0.71 -5.85 16.52
N THR A 384 -1.78 -5.50 17.23
CA THR A 384 -2.87 -6.44 17.54
C THR A 384 -3.60 -6.89 16.27
N ARG A 385 -3.80 -5.99 15.29
CA ARG A 385 -4.36 -6.34 13.98
C ARG A 385 -3.50 -7.37 13.24
N LEU A 386 -2.19 -7.18 13.21
CA LEU A 386 -1.27 -8.14 12.58
C LEU A 386 -1.31 -9.52 13.27
N GLU A 387 -1.40 -9.54 14.59
CA GLU A 387 -1.51 -10.79 15.35
C GLU A 387 -2.80 -11.55 15.01
N MET A 388 -3.93 -10.86 14.89
CA MET A 388 -5.20 -11.47 14.45
C MET A 388 -5.12 -12.03 13.02
N GLN A 389 -4.42 -11.35 12.11
CA GLN A 389 -4.26 -11.81 10.72
C GLN A 389 -3.42 -13.09 10.62
N LYS A 390 -2.39 -13.26 11.47
CA LYS A 390 -1.58 -14.48 11.52
C LYS A 390 -2.37 -15.73 11.88
N GLU A 391 -3.38 -15.60 12.74
CA GLU A 391 -4.26 -16.71 13.11
C GLU A 391 -5.19 -17.13 11.96
N GLN A 392 -5.27 -16.35 10.88
CA GLN A 392 -6.05 -16.70 9.67
C GLN A 392 -5.24 -17.52 8.66
N GLU A 393 -3.92 -17.44 8.69
CA GLU A 393 -3.01 -18.12 7.76
C GLU A 393 -2.52 -19.49 8.27
N ARG A 394 -2.86 -19.83 9.53
CA ARG A 394 -2.63 -21.14 10.16
C ARG A 394 -3.92 -21.96 10.13
#